data_AF-A0A316ME22-F1
#
_entry.id   AF-A0A316ME22-F1
#
_cell.length_a   1.000
_cell.length_b   1.000
_cell.length_c   1.000
_cell.angle_alpha   90.00
_cell.angle_beta   90.00
_cell.angle_gamma   90.00
#
_symmetry.space_group_name_H-M   'P 1'
#
loop_
_entity.id
_entity.type
_entity.pdbx_description
1 polymer ?
#
loop_
_entity_poly.entity_id
_entity_poly.type
_entity_poly.pdbx_seq_one_letter_code
_entity_poly.pdbx_strand_id
1 'polypeptide(L)'
;MKKCAVIQGQLSLWDLPKEDKEECKVVQADLSSIIEKYKHISDRIVKTSYGALLIELKDKTLYYSSSGVNEFELSKNVGLTPADEIIFANEEKEVTTIQLDKVKELKAAQYIKRKGDRNIIIPGEPTKVITPLGWIIEYNQKTMYKKNELKTILEKQSFKVGDMVEFEHNGIHIGEIYNIYNNGNTASVIWDNKHTAVCIQRLKIQS
;
A
#
# COMPACT_ATOMS: atom_id res chain seq x y z
N MET A 1 -36.10 -25.60 -18.26
CA MET A 1 -34.72 -26.02 -18.61
C MET A 1 -34.43 -25.56 -20.03
N LYS A 2 -33.41 -24.71 -20.24
CA LYS A 2 -33.01 -24.28 -21.58
C LYS A 2 -32.29 -25.45 -22.27
N LYS A 3 -32.75 -25.83 -23.46
CA LYS A 3 -32.05 -26.80 -24.32
C LYS A 3 -30.75 -26.16 -24.82
N CYS A 4 -29.60 -26.73 -24.46
CA CYS A 4 -28.34 -26.41 -25.12
C CYS A 4 -28.45 -26.83 -26.59
N ALA A 5 -28.37 -25.87 -27.50
CA ALA A 5 -28.21 -26.15 -28.92
C ALA A 5 -26.77 -26.65 -29.14
N VAL A 6 -26.60 -27.96 -29.21
CA VAL A 6 -25.30 -28.57 -29.57
C VAL A 6 -25.14 -28.41 -31.08
N ILE A 7 -24.10 -27.69 -31.50
CA ILE A 7 -23.77 -27.50 -32.91
C ILE A 7 -23.13 -28.80 -33.41
N GLN A 8 -23.56 -29.28 -34.58
CA GLN A 8 -23.04 -30.52 -35.18
C GLN A 8 -21.52 -30.39 -35.40
N GLY A 9 -20.73 -31.24 -34.73
CA GLY A 9 -19.26 -31.20 -34.75
C GLY A 9 -18.61 -30.61 -33.48
N GLN A 10 -19.38 -30.12 -32.51
CA GLN A 10 -18.87 -29.66 -31.23
C GLN A 10 -18.48 -30.85 -30.34
N LEU A 11 -17.20 -31.01 -30.04
CA LEU A 11 -16.71 -31.95 -29.03
C LEU A 11 -16.94 -31.37 -27.63
N SER A 12 -17.55 -32.15 -26.75
CA SER A 12 -17.71 -31.79 -25.34
C SER A 12 -16.36 -31.83 -24.64
N LEU A 13 -16.14 -30.91 -23.68
CA LEU A 13 -14.99 -30.96 -22.78
C LEU A 13 -14.92 -32.29 -22.01
N TRP A 14 -16.07 -32.93 -21.81
CA TRP A 14 -16.21 -34.21 -21.11
C TRP A 14 -15.94 -35.45 -21.98
N ASP A 15 -15.94 -35.27 -23.31
CA ASP A 15 -15.69 -36.34 -24.29
C ASP A 15 -14.24 -36.35 -24.77
N LEU A 16 -13.40 -35.46 -24.24
CA LEU A 16 -11.96 -35.46 -24.50
C LEU A 16 -11.31 -36.69 -23.83
N PRO A 17 -10.36 -37.36 -24.50
CA PRO A 17 -9.62 -38.46 -23.90
C PRO A 17 -8.93 -37.97 -22.63
N LYS A 18 -9.13 -38.71 -21.53
CA LYS A 18 -8.43 -38.42 -20.28
C LYS A 18 -6.98 -38.85 -20.47
N GLU A 19 -6.08 -37.88 -20.52
CA GLU A 19 -4.65 -38.17 -20.41
C GLU A 19 -4.35 -38.65 -18.99
N ASP A 20 -3.74 -39.83 -18.88
CA ASP A 20 -3.15 -40.30 -17.63
C ASP A 20 -1.99 -39.35 -17.30
N LYS A 21 -2.24 -38.42 -16.37
CA LYS A 21 -1.19 -37.55 -15.85
C LYS A 21 -0.21 -38.43 -15.10
N GLU A 22 1.01 -38.59 -15.63
CA GLU A 22 2.12 -39.11 -14.84
C GLU A 22 2.21 -38.28 -13.56
N GLU A 23 2.15 -38.95 -12.41
CA GLU A 23 2.35 -38.31 -11.11
C GLU A 23 3.79 -37.80 -11.04
N CYS A 24 4.00 -36.54 -11.42
CA CYS A 24 5.25 -35.84 -11.17
C CYS A 24 5.51 -35.86 -9.66
N LYS A 25 6.56 -36.58 -9.24
CA LYS A 25 7.09 -36.47 -7.89
C LYS A 25 7.53 -35.04 -7.66
N VAL A 26 6.68 -34.26 -6.98
CA VAL A 26 6.99 -32.88 -6.60
C VAL A 26 8.10 -32.92 -5.56
N VAL A 27 9.33 -32.68 -5.99
CA VAL A 27 10.43 -32.38 -5.06
C VAL A 27 10.09 -31.01 -4.46
N GLN A 28 9.61 -31.02 -3.23
CA GLN A 28 9.23 -29.81 -2.51
C GLN A 28 10.50 -29.03 -2.19
N ALA A 29 10.78 -27.99 -2.97
CA ALA A 29 11.93 -27.14 -2.72
C ALA A 29 11.62 -26.22 -1.54
N ASP A 30 12.59 -26.05 -0.65
CA ASP A 30 12.48 -25.11 0.47
C ASP A 30 12.45 -23.68 -0.08
N LEU A 31 11.31 -23.01 0.06
CA LEU A 31 11.11 -21.62 -0.37
C LEU A 31 12.16 -20.68 0.27
N SER A 32 12.66 -21.01 1.45
CA SER A 32 13.70 -20.23 2.14
C SER A 32 15.01 -20.20 1.34
N SER A 33 15.39 -21.33 0.74
CA SER A 33 16.57 -21.43 -0.12
C SER A 33 16.45 -20.57 -1.38
N ILE A 34 15.25 -20.49 -1.94
CA ILE A 34 14.95 -19.65 -3.11
C ILE A 34 15.04 -18.18 -2.73
N ILE A 35 14.47 -17.78 -1.59
CA ILE A 35 14.56 -16.41 -1.09
C ILE A 35 16.02 -16.00 -0.94
N GLU A 36 16.84 -16.81 -0.25
CA GLU A 36 18.24 -16.48 0.00
C GLU A 36 19.05 -16.38 -1.30
N LYS A 37 18.78 -17.27 -2.27
CA LYS A 37 19.40 -17.22 -3.60
C LYS A 37 19.16 -15.89 -4.33
N TYR A 38 17.96 -15.33 -4.24
CA TYR A 38 17.58 -14.15 -5.03
C TYR A 38 17.61 -12.83 -4.26
N LYS A 39 17.74 -12.84 -2.93
CA LYS A 39 17.66 -11.64 -2.08
C LYS A 39 18.60 -10.51 -2.49
N HIS A 40 19.80 -10.83 -2.99
CA HIS A 40 20.80 -9.83 -3.35
C HIS A 40 20.68 -9.29 -4.78
N ILE A 41 19.94 -9.99 -5.65
CA ILE A 41 19.81 -9.67 -7.08
C ILE A 41 18.40 -9.23 -7.48
N SER A 42 17.42 -9.38 -6.59
CA SER A 42 16.03 -9.02 -6.82
C SER A 42 15.74 -7.59 -6.40
N ASP A 43 14.84 -6.94 -7.14
CA ASP A 43 14.27 -5.64 -6.79
C ASP A 43 13.30 -5.81 -5.62
N ARG A 44 12.51 -6.89 -5.63
CA ARG A 44 11.64 -7.32 -4.53
C ARG A 44 11.33 -8.81 -4.59
N ILE A 45 11.02 -9.37 -3.43
CA ILE A 45 10.51 -10.73 -3.25
C ILE A 45 9.18 -10.64 -2.51
N VAL A 46 8.16 -11.24 -3.10
CA VAL A 46 6.79 -11.22 -2.57
C VAL A 46 6.30 -12.64 -2.37
N LYS A 47 5.73 -12.91 -1.20
CA LYS A 47 4.96 -14.12 -0.94
C LYS A 47 3.49 -13.80 -1.16
N THR A 48 2.91 -14.50 -2.13
CA THR A 48 1.49 -14.35 -2.43
C THR A 48 0.64 -14.93 -1.30
N SER A 49 -0.61 -14.48 -1.20
CA SER A 49 -1.60 -15.03 -0.27
C SER A 49 -1.84 -16.54 -0.43
N TYR A 50 -1.55 -17.10 -1.61
CA TYR A 50 -1.63 -18.53 -1.92
C TYR A 50 -0.33 -19.31 -1.66
N GLY A 51 0.71 -18.65 -1.14
CA GLY A 51 1.97 -19.29 -0.74
C GLY A 51 3.02 -19.40 -1.86
N ALA A 52 2.72 -18.99 -3.09
CA ALA A 52 3.71 -18.85 -4.17
C ALA A 52 4.65 -17.65 -3.92
N LEU A 53 5.84 -17.68 -4.52
CA LEU A 53 6.81 -16.57 -4.51
C LEU A 53 6.88 -15.88 -5.87
N LEU A 54 6.87 -14.55 -5.83
CA LEU A 54 7.20 -13.69 -6.96
C LEU A 54 8.58 -13.07 -6.71
N ILE A 55 9.54 -13.42 -7.57
CA ILE A 55 10.89 -12.86 -7.54
C ILE A 55 11.01 -11.83 -8.65
N GLU A 56 10.96 -10.55 -8.32
CA GLU A 56 11.09 -9.48 -9.31
C GLU A 56 12.57 -9.15 -9.53
N LEU A 57 13.02 -9.32 -10.77
CA LEU A 57 14.35 -9.00 -11.24
C LEU A 57 14.30 -7.71 -12.09
N LYS A 58 15.44 -7.32 -12.67
CA LYS A 58 15.58 -6.07 -13.41
C LYS A 58 14.60 -5.92 -14.57
N ASP A 59 14.28 -7.01 -15.28
CA ASP A 59 13.51 -7.04 -16.53
C ASP A 59 12.24 -7.91 -16.47
N LYS A 60 12.16 -8.84 -15.52
CA LYS A 60 11.08 -9.83 -15.41
C LYS A 60 10.76 -10.21 -13.98
N THR A 61 9.68 -10.95 -13.79
CA THR A 61 9.31 -11.56 -12.50
C THR A 61 9.22 -13.08 -12.66
N LEU A 62 9.95 -13.82 -11.84
CA LEU A 62 9.86 -15.29 -11.80
C LEU A 62 8.74 -15.70 -10.84
N TYR A 63 7.86 -16.59 -11.29
CA TYR A 63 6.82 -17.19 -10.45
C TYR A 63 7.27 -18.58 -9.98
N TYR A 64 7.43 -18.72 -8.67
CA TYR A 64 7.63 -20.01 -8.02
C TYR A 64 6.35 -20.43 -7.32
N SER A 65 5.86 -21.62 -7.60
CA SER A 65 4.70 -22.18 -6.91
C SER A 65 4.98 -22.39 -5.41
N SER A 66 3.93 -22.70 -4.64
CA SER A 66 4.07 -23.02 -3.22
C SER A 66 4.91 -24.28 -2.95
N SER A 67 5.13 -25.14 -3.96
CA SER A 67 6.06 -26.28 -3.89
C SER A 67 7.49 -25.92 -4.30
N GLY A 68 7.76 -24.66 -4.67
CA GLY A 68 9.08 -24.17 -5.04
C GLY A 68 9.50 -24.51 -6.47
N VAL A 69 8.54 -24.87 -7.34
CA VAL A 69 8.78 -25.07 -8.78
C VAL A 69 8.67 -23.73 -9.49
N ASN A 70 9.67 -23.37 -10.31
CA ASN A 70 9.56 -22.22 -11.21
C ASN A 70 8.64 -22.58 -12.38
N GLU A 71 7.42 -22.05 -12.41
CA GLU A 71 6.42 -22.45 -13.40
C GLU A 71 6.49 -21.58 -14.66
N PHE A 72 6.67 -20.26 -14.51
CA PHE A 72 6.66 -19.32 -15.62
C PHE A 72 7.26 -17.96 -15.26
N GLU A 73 7.51 -17.17 -16.31
CA GLU A 73 7.99 -15.79 -16.21
C GLU A 73 6.86 -14.80 -16.52
N LEU A 74 6.79 -13.75 -15.73
CA LEU A 74 5.85 -12.64 -15.88
C LEU A 74 6.60 -11.37 -16.26
N SER A 75 5.87 -10.40 -16.81
CA SER A 75 6.37 -9.04 -16.97
C SER A 75 6.70 -8.42 -15.61
N LYS A 76 7.67 -7.50 -15.60
CA LYS A 76 7.99 -6.71 -14.40
C LYS A 76 6.78 -5.92 -13.87
N ASN A 77 6.83 -5.54 -12.60
CA ASN A 77 5.82 -4.74 -11.90
C ASN A 77 4.47 -5.44 -11.79
N VAL A 78 4.49 -6.74 -11.47
CA VAL A 78 3.26 -7.51 -11.19
C VAL A 78 2.47 -6.80 -10.08
N GLY A 79 1.17 -6.61 -10.30
CA GLY A 79 0.28 -6.01 -9.33
C GLY A 79 0.15 -6.88 -8.09
N LEU A 80 0.18 -6.26 -6.91
CA LEU A 80 0.06 -6.95 -5.63
C LEU A 80 -1.32 -6.73 -5.04
N THR A 81 -1.85 -7.77 -4.41
CA THR A 81 -3.07 -7.71 -3.61
C THR A 81 -2.75 -7.25 -2.18
N PRO A 82 -3.77 -6.87 -1.39
CA PRO A 82 -3.57 -6.54 0.02
C PRO A 82 -3.05 -7.71 0.85
N ALA A 83 -3.44 -8.94 0.52
CA ALA A 83 -3.07 -10.14 1.29
C ALA A 83 -1.65 -10.65 0.98
N ASP A 84 -1.00 -10.13 -0.06
CA ASP A 84 0.38 -10.49 -0.38
C ASP A 84 1.37 -9.83 0.58
N GLU A 85 2.46 -10.53 0.89
CA GLU A 85 3.51 -10.07 1.80
C GLU A 85 4.80 -9.76 1.03
N ILE A 86 5.29 -8.52 1.14
CA ILE A 86 6.61 -8.16 0.61
C ILE A 86 7.67 -8.55 1.66
N ILE A 87 8.33 -9.68 1.41
CA ILE A 87 9.39 -10.19 2.28
C ILE A 87 10.60 -9.26 2.20
N PHE A 88 11.02 -8.96 0.98
CA PHE A 88 12.19 -8.15 0.70
C PHE A 88 11.88 -7.14 -0.42
N ALA A 89 12.42 -5.93 -0.28
CA ALA A 89 12.42 -4.92 -1.32
C ALA A 89 13.68 -4.07 -1.19
N ASN A 90 14.38 -3.90 -2.31
CA ASN A 90 15.60 -3.11 -2.37
C ASN A 90 15.26 -1.62 -2.25
N GLU A 91 14.30 -1.16 -3.05
CA GLU A 91 13.92 0.25 -3.18
C GLU A 91 12.56 0.56 -2.57
N GLU A 92 12.43 1.77 -2.02
CA GLU A 92 11.14 2.39 -1.73
C GLU A 92 10.54 2.91 -3.04
N LYS A 93 9.25 2.69 -3.27
CA LYS A 93 8.57 3.26 -4.44
C LYS A 93 7.81 4.51 -4.03
N GLU A 94 8.05 5.61 -4.73
CA GLU A 94 7.44 6.90 -4.42
C GLU A 94 5.92 6.87 -4.49
N VAL A 95 5.30 7.80 -3.77
CA VAL A 95 3.87 8.04 -3.78
C VAL A 95 3.57 9.20 -4.73
N THR A 96 2.59 9.01 -5.62
CA THR A 96 2.18 10.07 -6.55
C THR A 96 1.22 11.07 -5.89
N THR A 97 1.20 12.31 -6.38
CA THR A 97 0.26 13.35 -5.90
C THR A 97 -1.20 12.91 -6.06
N ILE A 98 -1.53 12.25 -7.18
CA ILE A 98 -2.87 11.73 -7.47
C ILE A 98 -3.32 10.76 -6.38
N GLN A 99 -2.44 9.87 -5.95
CA GLN A 99 -2.74 8.94 -4.85
C GLN A 99 -3.03 9.69 -3.55
N LEU A 100 -2.21 10.70 -3.20
CA LEU A 100 -2.43 11.49 -1.99
C LEU A 100 -3.74 12.28 -2.03
N ASP A 101 -4.14 12.79 -3.19
CA ASP A 101 -5.42 13.48 -3.33
C ASP A 101 -6.59 12.51 -3.16
N LYS A 102 -6.49 11.28 -3.67
CA LYS A 102 -7.48 10.22 -3.39
C LYS A 102 -7.55 9.83 -1.92
N VAL A 103 -6.42 9.78 -1.23
CA VAL A 103 -6.38 9.55 0.22
C VAL A 103 -7.15 10.65 0.98
N LYS A 104 -7.00 11.92 0.59
CA LYS A 104 -7.75 13.05 1.17
C LYS A 104 -9.23 13.01 0.84
N GLU A 105 -9.59 12.72 -0.42
CA GLU A 105 -10.98 12.57 -0.87
C GLU A 105 -11.72 11.49 -0.07
N LEU A 106 -11.04 10.37 0.22
CA LEU A 106 -11.57 9.28 1.03
C LEU A 106 -11.62 9.60 2.54
N LYS A 107 -11.12 10.76 2.97
CA LYS A 107 -11.02 11.17 4.38
C LYS A 107 -10.39 10.09 5.26
N ALA A 108 -9.37 9.39 4.72
CA ALA A 108 -8.69 8.36 5.48
C ALA A 108 -7.90 9.00 6.62
N ALA A 109 -7.97 8.42 7.83
CA ALA A 109 -7.12 8.83 8.95
C ALA A 109 -5.69 8.26 8.84
N GLN A 110 -5.56 7.13 8.16
CA GLN A 110 -4.30 6.42 7.99
C GLN A 110 -4.29 5.67 6.66
N TYR A 111 -3.09 5.45 6.14
CA TYR A 111 -2.85 4.61 4.98
C TYR A 111 -1.59 3.76 5.17
N ILE A 112 -1.51 2.66 4.46
CA ILE A 112 -0.38 1.74 4.45
C ILE A 112 0.40 1.98 3.16
N LYS A 113 1.71 2.13 3.30
CA LYS A 113 2.66 2.19 2.19
C LYS A 113 3.76 1.16 2.43
N ARG A 114 3.66 0.04 1.71
CA ARG A 114 4.62 -1.07 1.78
C ARG A 114 5.88 -0.73 0.98
N LYS A 115 7.06 -1.06 1.51
CA LYS A 115 8.31 -0.86 0.78
C LYS A 115 8.30 -1.71 -0.51
N GLY A 116 8.65 -1.12 -1.64
CA GLY A 116 8.65 -1.82 -2.95
C GLY A 116 7.25 -2.00 -3.59
N ASP A 117 6.18 -1.54 -2.93
CA ASP A 117 4.85 -1.49 -3.52
C ASP A 117 4.57 -0.11 -4.10
N ARG A 118 3.96 -0.05 -5.29
CA ARG A 118 3.56 1.21 -5.91
C ARG A 118 2.20 1.69 -5.41
N ASN A 119 1.40 0.79 -4.84
CA ASN A 119 0.07 1.10 -4.36
C ASN A 119 0.08 1.76 -2.98
N ILE A 120 -0.97 2.52 -2.68
CA ILE A 120 -1.37 2.89 -1.31
C ILE A 120 -2.52 1.97 -0.91
N ILE A 121 -2.58 1.56 0.35
CA ILE A 121 -3.68 0.76 0.87
C ILE A 121 -4.35 1.51 2.02
N ILE A 122 -5.65 1.74 1.94
CA ILE A 122 -6.45 2.23 3.07
C ILE A 122 -7.00 1.01 3.82
N PRO A 123 -6.58 0.79 5.08
CA PRO A 123 -7.12 -0.31 5.88
C PRO A 123 -8.61 -0.06 6.19
N GLY A 124 -9.42 -1.10 6.07
CA GLY A 124 -10.87 -1.04 6.33
C GLY A 124 -11.60 -2.28 5.81
N GLU A 125 -12.91 -2.28 5.96
CA GLU A 125 -13.81 -3.30 5.42
C GLU A 125 -14.86 -2.62 4.50
N PRO A 126 -14.71 -2.69 3.16
CA PRO A 126 -13.65 -3.37 2.42
C PRO A 126 -12.32 -2.59 2.42
N THR A 127 -11.21 -3.33 2.24
CA THR A 127 -9.88 -2.73 2.08
C THR A 127 -9.79 -2.04 0.72
N LYS A 128 -9.30 -0.80 0.67
CA LYS A 128 -9.21 -0.03 -0.57
C LYS A 128 -7.75 0.12 -1.00
N VAL A 129 -7.45 -0.20 -2.25
CA VAL A 129 -6.12 -0.05 -2.85
C VAL A 129 -6.18 1.08 -3.87
N ILE A 130 -5.27 2.04 -3.75
CA ILE A 130 -5.12 3.17 -4.66
C ILE A 130 -3.88 2.96 -5.52
N THR A 131 -4.08 2.73 -6.81
CA THR A 131 -2.99 2.51 -7.78
C THR A 131 -2.25 3.83 -8.07
N PRO A 132 -1.03 3.79 -8.67
CA PRO A 132 -0.34 5.00 -9.11
C PRO A 132 -1.12 5.86 -10.10
N LEU A 133 -2.10 5.28 -10.81
CA LEU A 133 -2.99 5.98 -11.72
C LEU A 133 -4.20 6.61 -11.01
N GLY A 134 -4.32 6.43 -9.69
CA GLY A 134 -5.43 6.95 -8.89
C GLY A 134 -6.69 6.09 -8.91
N TRP A 135 -6.64 4.87 -9.45
CA TRP A 135 -7.78 3.95 -9.41
C TRP A 135 -7.93 3.36 -8.02
N ILE A 136 -9.18 3.29 -7.55
CA ILE A 136 -9.54 2.71 -6.25
C ILE A 136 -10.14 1.34 -6.51
N ILE A 137 -9.52 0.31 -5.94
CA ILE A 137 -9.97 -1.09 -6.04
C ILE A 137 -10.30 -1.58 -4.63
N GLU A 138 -11.48 -2.17 -4.47
CA GLU A 138 -11.94 -2.71 -3.19
C GLU A 138 -11.68 -4.21 -3.10
N TYR A 139 -11.19 -4.65 -1.95
CA TYR A 139 -10.87 -6.03 -1.65
C TYR A 139 -11.54 -6.47 -0.35
N ASN A 140 -12.14 -7.67 -0.38
CA ASN A 140 -12.62 -8.38 0.80
C ASN A 140 -11.50 -9.23 1.42
N GLN A 141 -10.32 -8.63 1.59
CA GLN A 141 -9.13 -9.28 2.14
C GLN A 141 -8.44 -8.34 3.12
N LYS A 142 -7.92 -8.91 4.22
CA LYS A 142 -7.10 -8.14 5.17
C LYS A 142 -5.74 -7.83 4.55
N THR A 143 -5.21 -6.66 4.87
CA THR A 143 -3.89 -6.24 4.38
C THR A 143 -2.78 -6.81 5.24
N MET A 144 -1.74 -7.35 4.61
CA MET A 144 -0.48 -7.75 5.25
C MET A 144 0.53 -6.60 5.16
N TYR A 145 1.00 -6.10 6.30
CA TYR A 145 1.96 -5.00 6.39
C TYR A 145 2.73 -5.01 7.71
N LYS A 146 3.91 -4.38 7.70
CA LYS A 146 4.77 -4.16 8.88
C LYS A 146 4.34 -2.87 9.59
N LYS A 147 4.47 -2.80 10.92
CA LYS A 147 3.98 -1.64 11.71
C LYS A 147 4.52 -0.29 11.24
N ASN A 148 5.76 -0.24 10.74
CA ASN A 148 6.41 0.98 10.22
C ASN A 148 5.88 1.45 8.85
N GLU A 149 5.12 0.60 8.15
CA GLU A 149 4.48 0.89 6.85
C GLU A 149 3.13 1.60 7.03
N LEU A 150 2.58 1.62 8.24
CA LEU A 150 1.39 2.39 8.57
C LEU A 150 1.74 3.87 8.75
N LYS A 151 1.08 4.72 7.97
CA LYS A 151 1.22 6.17 7.99
C LYS A 151 -0.07 6.79 8.48
N THR A 152 0.00 7.45 9.63
CA THR A 152 -1.08 8.30 10.11
C THR A 152 -1.05 9.61 9.34
N ILE A 153 -2.20 9.99 8.77
CA ILE A 153 -2.37 11.33 8.24
C ILE A 153 -2.61 12.20 9.46
N LEU A 154 -1.56 12.88 9.90
CA LEU A 154 -1.74 14.01 10.78
C LEU A 154 -2.58 14.99 9.98
N GLU A 155 -3.84 15.15 10.36
CA GLU A 155 -4.61 16.30 9.93
C GLU A 155 -3.73 17.50 10.23
N LYS A 156 -3.26 18.19 9.19
CA LYS A 156 -2.77 19.54 9.39
C LYS A 156 -3.98 20.27 9.92
N GLN A 157 -4.06 20.45 11.24
CA GLN A 157 -5.07 21.31 11.84
C GLN A 157 -4.99 22.62 11.06
N SER A 158 -6.05 22.91 10.31
CA SER A 158 -6.09 24.08 9.47
C SER A 158 -6.39 25.25 10.39
N PHE A 159 -5.34 25.82 10.95
CA PHE A 159 -5.45 27.03 11.74
C PHE A 159 -5.83 28.21 10.84
N LYS A 160 -6.67 29.10 11.38
CA LYS A 160 -7.08 30.35 10.75
C LYS A 160 -6.68 31.52 11.65
N VAL A 161 -6.57 32.69 11.04
CA VAL A 161 -6.46 33.94 11.78
C VAL A 161 -7.73 34.09 12.64
N GLY A 162 -7.55 34.36 13.92
CA GLY A 162 -8.60 34.42 14.94
C GLY A 162 -8.76 33.15 15.79
N ASP A 163 -8.11 32.04 15.45
CA ASP A 163 -8.20 30.83 16.27
C ASP A 163 -7.44 31.01 17.60
N MET A 164 -8.08 30.59 18.71
CA MET A 164 -7.43 30.47 20.02
C MET A 164 -6.63 29.17 20.09
N VAL A 165 -5.34 29.30 20.40
CA VAL A 165 -4.39 28.19 20.37
C VAL A 165 -3.54 28.12 21.63
N GLU A 166 -3.28 26.89 22.06
CA GLU A 166 -2.30 26.56 23.09
C GLU A 166 -0.94 26.28 22.42
N PHE A 167 0.14 26.79 23.00
CA PHE A 167 1.50 26.49 22.58
C PHE A 167 2.49 26.54 23.75
N GLU A 168 3.61 25.82 23.63
CA GLU A 168 4.63 25.75 24.66
C GLU A 168 5.84 26.64 24.33
N HIS A 169 6.14 27.58 25.23
CA HIS A 169 7.34 28.41 25.21
C HIS A 169 7.73 28.83 26.63
N ASN A 170 8.69 28.11 27.24
CA ASN A 170 9.05 28.28 28.65
C ASN A 170 7.84 28.20 29.60
N GLY A 171 6.88 27.33 29.27
CA GLY A 171 5.55 27.24 29.88
C GLY A 171 4.47 27.11 28.82
N ILE A 172 3.27 26.70 29.23
CA ILE A 172 2.10 26.59 28.35
C ILE A 172 1.41 27.95 28.30
N HIS A 173 1.21 28.47 27.10
CA HIS A 173 0.54 29.75 26.85
C HIS A 173 -0.65 29.56 25.93
N ILE A 174 -1.62 30.44 26.08
CA ILE A 174 -2.82 30.53 25.25
C ILE A 174 -2.79 31.87 24.54
N GLY A 175 -3.05 31.88 23.24
CA GLY A 175 -3.11 33.10 22.46
C GLY A 175 -3.91 32.97 21.18
N GLU A 176 -4.15 34.10 20.52
CA GLU A 176 -4.91 34.19 19.28
C GLU A 176 -3.96 34.25 18.08
N ILE A 177 -4.26 33.50 17.01
CA ILE A 177 -3.50 33.61 15.76
C ILE A 177 -3.82 34.94 15.07
N TYR A 178 -2.81 35.81 14.98
CA TYR A 178 -2.91 37.08 14.29
C TYR A 178 -2.61 37.00 12.79
N ASN A 179 -1.63 36.16 12.43
CA ASN A 179 -1.20 36.03 11.03
C ASN A 179 -0.62 34.64 10.78
N ILE A 180 -0.78 34.12 9.57
CA ILE A 180 -0.17 32.87 9.11
C ILE A 180 0.68 33.18 7.87
N TYR A 181 1.94 32.79 7.92
CA TYR A 181 2.92 33.06 6.87
C TYR A 181 3.80 31.83 6.62
N ASN A 182 4.78 31.97 5.73
CA ASN A 182 5.67 30.87 5.32
C ASN A 182 4.88 29.66 4.77
N ASN A 183 3.98 29.94 3.81
CA ASN A 183 3.11 28.95 3.15
C ASN A 183 2.26 28.11 4.12
N GLY A 184 1.80 28.71 5.22
CA GLY A 184 0.95 28.01 6.19
C GLY A 184 1.72 27.14 7.19
N ASN A 185 3.03 27.37 7.38
CA ASN A 185 3.83 26.61 8.34
C ASN A 185 4.13 27.38 9.63
N THR A 186 3.98 28.70 9.63
CA THR A 186 4.28 29.55 10.80
C THR A 186 3.12 30.48 11.08
N ALA A 187 2.69 30.52 12.34
CA ALA A 187 1.68 31.45 12.82
C ALA A 187 2.34 32.47 13.75
N SER A 188 1.93 33.75 13.64
CA SER A 188 2.16 34.74 14.68
C SER A 188 1.00 34.67 15.67
N VAL A 189 1.30 34.34 16.92
CA VAL A 189 0.31 34.24 18.00
C VAL A 189 0.45 35.42 18.94
N ILE A 190 -0.68 36.07 19.28
CA ILE A 190 -0.76 37.14 20.28
C ILE A 190 -1.16 36.53 21.61
N TRP A 191 -0.37 36.76 22.64
CA TRP A 191 -0.60 36.28 24.01
C TRP A 191 0.05 37.25 24.99
N ASP A 192 -0.58 37.57 26.11
CA ASP A 192 -0.03 38.48 27.14
C ASP A 192 0.57 39.79 26.54
N ASN A 193 -0.15 40.39 25.58
CA ASN A 193 0.28 41.58 24.80
C ASN A 193 1.63 41.43 24.05
N LYS A 194 2.09 40.21 23.79
CA LYS A 194 3.30 39.88 23.02
C LYS A 194 2.92 39.17 21.72
N HIS A 195 3.79 39.29 20.72
CA HIS A 195 3.72 38.51 19.49
C HIS A 195 4.81 37.45 19.49
N THR A 196 4.47 36.22 19.14
CA THR A 196 5.45 35.14 19.01
C THR A 196 5.20 34.32 17.76
N ALA A 197 6.26 34.06 17.01
CA ALA A 197 6.25 33.16 15.87
C ALA A 197 6.30 31.72 16.35
N VAL A 198 5.28 30.92 16.01
CA VAL A 198 5.17 29.52 16.40
C VAL A 198 4.97 28.66 15.15
N CYS A 199 5.68 27.54 15.07
CA CYS A 199 5.44 26.55 14.03
C CYS A 199 4.04 25.96 14.22
N ILE A 200 3.23 25.91 13.15
CA ILE A 200 1.83 25.43 13.21
C ILE A 200 1.71 24.02 13.79
N GLN A 201 2.73 23.18 13.61
CA GLN A 201 2.78 21.83 14.19
C GLN A 201 2.88 21.79 15.72
N ARG A 202 3.19 22.92 16.36
CA ARG A 202 3.31 23.05 17.82
C ARG A 202 2.10 23.72 18.46
N LEU A 203 1.11 24.10 17.65
CA LEU A 203 -0.15 24.68 18.12
C LEU A 203 -1.17 23.57 18.38
N LYS A 204 -2.04 23.79 19.35
CA LYS A 204 -3.26 23.00 19.56
C LYS A 204 -4.45 23.95 19.65
N ILE A 205 -5.55 23.60 18.99
CA ILE A 205 -6.81 24.35 19.13
C ILE A 205 -7.30 24.22 20.57
N GLN A 206 -7.61 25.36 21.20
CA GLN A 206 -8.31 25.36 22.47
C GLN A 206 -9.82 25.31 22.19
N SER A 207 -10.45 24.21 22.61
CA SER A 207 -11.90 23.99 22.54
C SER A 207 -12.65 24.67 23.67
#